data_AF-A0A9D9DWZ5-F1
#
_entry.id   AF-A0A9D9DWZ5-F1
#
_cell.length_a   1.000
_cell.length_b   1.000
_cell.length_c   1.000
_cell.angle_alpha   90.00
_cell.angle_beta   90.00
_cell.angle_gamma   90.00
#
_symmetry.space_group_name_H-M   'P 1'
#
loop_
_entity.id
_entity.type
_entity.pdbx_description
1 polymer ?
#
loop_
_entity_poly.entity_id
_entity_poly.type
_entity_poly.pdbx_seq_one_letter_code
_entity_poly.pdbx_strand_id
1 'polypeptide(L)'
;MPSMNFLDLIILVPLIWCGIKGAKNGLVMEVLSLLALVAGVFVSLRFSHLVGQWFSIQGKYANIICFVIMFAGVAIGLYFLGRVLSHWANRSSLGLFNRLGGLIISFGKVFVILSVMIYFWNKIDPEEQILTKEKRDASLSFRFLERTTYQFWPIMQETLQSGIESAKEMSSGV
;
A
#
# COMPACT_ATOMS: atom_id res chain seq x y z
N MET A 1 -13.85 30.14 -6.82
CA MET A 1 -13.07 28.97 -7.26
C MET A 1 -12.60 28.27 -6.00
N PRO A 2 -12.77 26.95 -5.81
CA PRO A 2 -12.21 26.29 -4.62
C PRO A 2 -10.69 26.49 -4.68
N SER A 3 -10.15 27.24 -3.71
CA SER A 3 -8.71 27.41 -3.55
C SER A 3 -8.11 26.03 -3.34
N MET A 4 -7.16 25.61 -4.21
CA MET A 4 -6.54 24.29 -4.10
C MET A 4 -6.04 24.09 -2.68
N ASN A 5 -6.64 23.14 -1.98
CA ASN A 5 -6.43 22.98 -0.56
C ASN A 5 -5.06 22.33 -0.34
N PHE A 6 -4.42 22.55 0.81
CA PHE A 6 -3.11 21.93 1.11
C PHE A 6 -3.16 20.39 0.96
N LEU A 7 -4.33 19.80 1.23
CA LEU A 7 -4.64 18.38 0.99
C LEU A 7 -4.66 17.98 -0.50
N ASP A 8 -5.05 18.87 -1.42
CA ASP A 8 -4.98 18.57 -2.84
C ASP A 8 -3.53 18.47 -3.29
N LEU A 9 -2.65 19.34 -2.79
CA LEU A 9 -1.22 19.28 -3.09
C LEU A 9 -0.56 18.01 -2.53
N ILE A 10 -0.90 17.62 -1.30
CA ILE A 10 -0.30 16.44 -0.65
C ILE A 10 -0.72 15.12 -1.30
N ILE A 11 -1.88 15.08 -1.97
CA ILE A 11 -2.38 13.90 -2.68
C ILE A 11 -1.96 13.91 -4.15
N LEU A 12 -2.07 15.06 -4.82
CA LEU A 12 -1.81 15.17 -6.25
C LEU A 12 -0.32 14.99 -6.59
N VAL A 13 0.58 15.49 -5.73
CA VAL A 13 2.04 15.37 -5.97
C VAL A 13 2.49 13.90 -5.96
N PRO A 14 2.18 13.07 -4.94
CA PRO A 14 2.48 11.64 -4.98
C PRO A 14 1.80 10.93 -6.14
N LEU A 15 0.56 11.31 -6.48
CA LEU A 15 -0.20 10.68 -7.56
C LEU A 15 0.48 10.89 -8.92
N ILE A 16 0.85 12.13 -9.25
CA ILE A 16 1.57 12.46 -10.49
C ILE A 16 2.95 11.80 -10.50
N TRP A 17 3.69 11.90 -9.40
CA TRP A 17 5.02 11.30 -9.27
C TRP A 17 4.98 9.79 -9.50
N CYS A 18 4.04 9.10 -8.84
CA CYS A 18 3.83 7.67 -9.01
C CYS A 18 3.36 7.33 -10.41
N GLY A 19 2.45 8.10 -11.02
CA GLY A 19 2.04 7.88 -12.41
C GLY A 19 3.23 7.90 -13.38
N ILE A 20 4.11 8.90 -13.28
CA ILE A 20 5.33 9.00 -14.08
C ILE A 20 6.28 7.84 -13.79
N LYS A 21 6.47 7.50 -12.51
CA LYS A 21 7.32 6.39 -12.09
C LYS A 21 6.79 5.05 -12.60
N GLY A 22 5.48 4.81 -12.54
CA GLY A 22 4.81 3.62 -13.04
C GLY A 22 4.95 3.47 -14.54
N ALA A 23 4.80 4.57 -15.29
CA ALA A 23 5.05 4.58 -16.72
C ALA A 23 6.51 4.21 -17.06
N LYS A 24 7.48 4.67 -16.25
CA LYS A 24 8.91 4.33 -16.43
C LYS A 24 9.24 2.90 -16.03
N ASN A 25 8.64 2.39 -14.96
CA ASN A 25 8.84 1.04 -14.45
C ASN A 25 8.23 -0.02 -15.39
N GLY A 26 7.10 0.30 -16.02
CA GLY A 26 6.36 -0.61 -16.89
C GLY A 26 5.40 -1.52 -16.14
N LEU A 27 4.48 -2.13 -16.88
CA LEU A 27 3.36 -2.93 -16.37
C LEU A 27 3.83 -4.07 -15.46
N VAL A 28 4.85 -4.82 -15.89
CA VAL A 28 5.32 -6.01 -15.15
C VAL A 28 5.88 -5.64 -13.76
N MET A 29 6.73 -4.62 -13.68
CA MET A 29 7.23 -4.11 -12.39
C MET A 29 6.08 -3.68 -11.47
N GLU A 30 5.11 -2.98 -12.05
CA GLU A 30 4.01 -2.39 -11.29
C GLU A 30 3.04 -3.46 -10.78
N VAL A 31 2.74 -4.48 -11.58
CA VAL A 31 1.96 -5.65 -11.14
C VAL A 31 2.67 -6.40 -10.03
N LEU A 32 3.97 -6.68 -10.17
CA LEU A 32 4.72 -7.33 -9.11
C LEU A 32 4.82 -6.48 -7.84
N SER A 33 4.84 -5.15 -7.96
CA SER A 33 4.83 -4.27 -6.80
C SER A 33 3.50 -4.29 -6.04
N LEU A 34 2.37 -4.45 -6.75
CA LEU A 34 1.07 -4.68 -6.10
C LEU A 34 1.01 -6.06 -5.45
N LEU A 35 1.49 -7.09 -6.15
CA LEU A 35 1.60 -8.43 -5.57
C LEU A 35 2.51 -8.42 -4.34
N ALA A 36 3.60 -7.66 -4.33
CA ALA A 36 4.45 -7.49 -3.16
C ALA A 36 3.72 -6.87 -1.98
N LEU A 37 2.81 -5.93 -2.22
CA LEU A 37 2.01 -5.32 -1.17
C LEU A 37 1.03 -6.34 -0.58
N VAL A 38 0.26 -7.04 -1.43
CA VAL A 38 -0.76 -8.01 -0.98
C VAL A 38 -0.11 -9.26 -0.37
N ALA A 39 0.78 -9.92 -1.13
CA ALA A 39 1.49 -11.11 -0.68
C ALA A 39 2.41 -10.79 0.50
N GLY A 40 3.06 -9.63 0.51
CA GLY A 40 3.88 -9.18 1.62
C GLY A 40 3.07 -9.11 2.91
N VAL A 41 1.88 -8.50 2.90
CA VAL A 41 1.01 -8.48 4.10
C VAL A 41 0.63 -9.90 4.50
N PHE A 42 0.09 -10.70 3.60
CA PHE A 42 -0.39 -12.05 3.93
C PHE A 42 0.72 -12.98 4.45
N VAL A 43 1.85 -13.04 3.75
CA VAL A 43 3.01 -13.87 4.13
C VAL A 43 3.59 -13.38 5.45
N SER A 44 3.68 -12.07 5.66
CA SER A 44 4.28 -11.54 6.91
C SER A 44 3.38 -11.78 8.11
N LEU A 45 2.05 -11.71 7.95
CA LEU A 45 1.13 -12.10 9.02
C LEU A 45 1.29 -13.58 9.37
N ARG A 46 1.46 -14.46 8.37
CA ARG A 46 1.57 -15.90 8.60
C ARG A 46 2.93 -16.33 9.14
N PHE A 47 4.02 -15.73 8.66
CA PHE A 47 5.40 -16.22 8.83
C PHE A 47 6.30 -15.29 9.66
N SER A 48 5.80 -14.15 10.18
CA SER A 48 6.57 -13.28 11.07
C SER A 48 7.11 -14.01 12.31
N HIS A 49 6.40 -15.02 12.83
CA HIS A 49 6.87 -15.83 13.95
C HIS A 49 8.21 -16.54 13.67
N LEU A 50 8.46 -16.98 12.43
CA LEU A 50 9.72 -17.64 12.05
C LEU A 50 10.91 -16.71 12.23
N VAL A 51 10.76 -15.43 11.86
CA VAL A 51 11.78 -14.41 12.07
C VAL A 51 12.03 -14.17 13.55
N GLY A 52 10.96 -14.13 14.35
CA GLY A 52 11.08 -14.00 15.81
C GLY A 52 11.91 -15.12 16.43
N GLN A 53 11.69 -16.37 15.97
CA GLN A 53 12.43 -17.53 16.44
C GLN A 53 13.90 -17.54 15.99
N TRP A 54 14.17 -17.28 14.70
CA TRP A 54 15.54 -17.29 14.17
C TRP A 54 16.44 -16.23 14.78
N PHE A 55 15.89 -15.04 15.06
CA PHE A 55 16.64 -13.91 15.58
C PHE A 55 16.45 -13.68 17.09
N SER A 56 15.67 -14.54 17.77
CA SER A 56 15.36 -14.43 19.20
C SER A 56 14.89 -13.02 19.60
N ILE A 57 14.07 -12.39 18.75
CA ILE A 57 13.59 -11.02 18.95
C ILE A 57 12.50 -11.03 20.02
N GLN A 58 12.70 -10.28 21.10
CA GLN A 58 11.78 -10.20 22.23
C GLN A 58 11.41 -8.74 22.54
N GLY A 59 10.30 -8.55 23.26
CA GLY A 59 9.83 -7.25 23.74
C GLY A 59 8.54 -6.76 23.08
N LYS A 60 8.04 -5.62 23.56
CA LYS A 60 6.72 -5.06 23.23
C LYS A 60 6.47 -4.87 21.73
N TYR A 61 7.52 -4.68 20.94
CA TYR A 61 7.44 -4.41 19.50
C TYR A 61 7.94 -5.58 18.63
N ALA A 62 8.30 -6.73 19.22
CA ALA A 62 8.90 -7.86 18.50
C ALA A 62 8.05 -8.32 17.30
N ASN A 63 6.75 -8.51 17.50
CA ASN A 63 5.83 -8.94 16.42
C ASN A 63 5.79 -7.95 15.25
N ILE A 64 5.82 -6.64 15.54
CA ILE A 64 5.81 -5.60 14.51
C ILE A 64 7.13 -5.61 13.75
N ILE A 65 8.25 -5.73 14.46
CA ILE A 65 9.59 -5.78 13.84
C ILE A 65 9.71 -7.02 12.93
N CYS A 66 9.30 -8.19 13.40
CA CYS A 66 9.33 -9.43 12.63
C CYS A 66 8.41 -9.38 11.40
N PHE A 67 7.22 -8.78 11.55
CA PHE A 67 6.32 -8.52 10.43
C PHE A 67 6.98 -7.63 9.35
N VAL A 68 7.60 -6.52 9.76
CA VAL A 68 8.28 -5.59 8.84
C VAL A 68 9.45 -6.27 8.12
N ILE A 69 10.24 -7.08 8.83
CA ILE A 69 11.35 -7.83 8.24
C ILE A 69 10.84 -8.82 7.20
N MET A 70 9.81 -9.62 7.52
CA MET A 70 9.22 -10.55 6.53
C MET A 70 8.63 -9.82 5.33
N PHE A 71 7.96 -8.69 5.56
CA PHE A 71 7.33 -7.90 4.51
C PHE A 71 8.39 -7.37 3.56
N ALA A 72 9.47 -6.83 4.10
CA ALA A 72 10.62 -6.36 3.34
C ALA A 72 11.25 -7.50 2.53
N GLY A 73 11.41 -8.69 3.13
CA GLY A 73 11.95 -9.87 2.44
C GLY A 73 11.11 -10.25 1.21
N VAL A 74 9.79 -10.35 1.36
CA VAL A 74 8.86 -10.65 0.25
C VAL A 74 8.90 -9.55 -0.81
N ALA A 75 8.87 -8.29 -0.40
CA ALA A 75 8.91 -7.16 -1.30
C ALA A 75 10.21 -7.10 -2.11
N ILE A 76 11.35 -7.36 -1.48
CA ILE A 76 12.66 -7.42 -2.13
C ILE A 76 12.70 -8.58 -3.12
N GLY A 77 12.23 -9.77 -2.73
CA GLY A 77 12.19 -10.94 -3.61
C GLY A 77 11.37 -10.69 -4.86
N LEU A 78 10.15 -10.15 -4.71
CA LEU A 78 9.29 -9.79 -5.84
C LEU A 78 9.84 -8.62 -6.65
N TYR A 79 10.53 -7.67 -6.05
CA TYR A 79 11.20 -6.60 -6.78
C TYR A 79 12.27 -7.14 -7.74
N PHE A 80 13.12 -8.06 -7.26
CA PHE A 80 14.14 -8.69 -8.11
C PHE A 80 13.51 -9.52 -9.22
N LEU A 81 12.50 -10.34 -8.90
CA LEU A 81 11.74 -11.11 -9.89
C LEU A 81 11.17 -10.18 -10.97
N GLY A 82 10.57 -9.07 -10.53
CA GLY A 82 9.97 -8.08 -11.41
C GLY A 82 10.99 -7.46 -12.33
N ARG A 83 12.18 -7.16 -11.82
CA ARG A 83 13.27 -6.56 -12.60
C ARG A 83 13.70 -7.47 -13.72
N VAL A 84 13.84 -8.78 -13.44
CA VAL A 84 14.17 -9.79 -14.44
C VAL A 84 13.06 -9.87 -15.49
N LEU A 85 11.81 -10.06 -15.08
CA LEU A 85 10.68 -10.18 -16.01
C LEU A 85 10.46 -8.91 -16.86
N SER A 86 10.65 -7.74 -16.25
CA SER A 86 10.48 -6.45 -16.93
C SER A 86 11.58 -6.18 -17.95
N HIS A 87 12.79 -6.70 -17.73
CA HIS A 87 13.87 -6.62 -18.72
C HIS A 87 13.47 -7.32 -20.03
N TRP A 88 12.81 -8.47 -19.95
CA TRP A 88 12.29 -9.18 -21.11
C TRP A 88 11.08 -8.46 -21.72
N ALA A 89 10.13 -8.02 -20.90
CA ALA A 89 8.92 -7.34 -21.37
C ALA A 89 9.24 -6.02 -22.12
N ASN A 90 10.24 -5.28 -21.66
CA ASN A 90 10.67 -4.02 -22.29
C ASN A 90 11.33 -4.18 -23.67
N ARG A 91 11.77 -5.39 -24.03
CA ARG A 91 12.35 -5.67 -25.36
C ARG A 91 11.31 -6.04 -26.41
N SER A 92 10.05 -6.18 -26.02
CA SER A 92 8.96 -6.46 -26.97
C SER A 92 8.56 -5.20 -27.75
N SER A 93 7.89 -5.38 -28.89
CA SER A 93 7.34 -4.27 -29.70
C SER A 93 6.19 -3.51 -29.00
N LEU A 94 5.74 -3.98 -27.82
CA LEU A 94 4.63 -3.43 -27.05
C LEU A 94 5.05 -2.36 -26.03
N GLY A 95 6.18 -1.69 -26.25
CA GLY A 95 6.75 -0.72 -25.30
C GLY A 95 5.76 0.36 -24.82
N LEU A 96 4.84 0.80 -25.69
CA LEU A 96 3.78 1.75 -25.31
C LEU A 96 2.75 1.12 -24.35
N PHE A 97 2.26 -0.09 -24.65
CA PHE A 97 1.34 -0.81 -23.77
C PHE A 97 1.96 -1.15 -22.42
N ASN A 98 3.25 -1.51 -22.40
CA ASN A 98 3.96 -1.74 -21.15
C ASN A 98 4.02 -0.47 -20.28
N ARG A 99 4.30 0.69 -20.88
CA ARG A 99 4.32 1.98 -20.16
C ARG A 99 2.94 2.42 -19.69
N LEU A 100 1.92 2.33 -20.55
CA LEU A 100 0.55 2.70 -20.19
C LEU A 100 -0.02 1.78 -19.11
N GLY A 101 0.22 0.48 -19.21
CA GLY A 101 -0.16 -0.47 -18.17
C GLY A 101 0.52 -0.16 -16.84
N GLY A 102 1.82 0.16 -16.86
CA GLY A 102 2.56 0.59 -15.68
C GLY A 102 1.99 1.87 -15.05
N LEU A 103 1.57 2.84 -15.87
CA LEU A 103 0.88 4.04 -15.39
C LEU A 103 -0.41 3.65 -14.64
N ILE A 104 -1.31 2.91 -15.28
CA ILE A 104 -2.62 2.54 -14.71
C ILE A 104 -2.46 1.80 -13.38
N ILE A 105 -1.58 0.80 -13.36
CA ILE A 105 -1.33 0.00 -12.15
C ILE A 105 -0.72 0.87 -11.02
N SER A 106 0.22 1.77 -11.35
CA SER A 106 0.79 2.65 -10.33
C SER A 106 -0.23 3.65 -9.76
N PHE A 107 -1.20 4.12 -10.55
CA PHE A 107 -2.30 4.94 -10.04
C PHE A 107 -3.13 4.16 -9.02
N GLY A 108 -3.50 2.91 -9.35
CA GLY A 108 -4.22 2.03 -8.41
C GLY A 108 -3.44 1.76 -7.13
N LYS A 109 -2.12 1.58 -7.22
CA LYS A 109 -1.25 1.40 -6.05
C LYS A 109 -1.24 2.61 -5.12
N VAL A 110 -1.17 3.83 -5.66
CA VAL A 110 -1.25 5.06 -4.85
C VAL A 110 -2.58 5.10 -4.10
N PHE A 111 -3.67 4.71 -4.75
CA PHE A 111 -4.98 4.66 -4.13
C PHE A 111 -5.01 3.73 -2.90
N VAL A 112 -4.42 2.54 -3.02
CA VAL A 112 -4.28 1.59 -1.90
C VAL A 112 -3.47 2.20 -0.76
N ILE A 113 -2.30 2.78 -1.06
CA ILE A 113 -1.42 3.39 -0.05
C ILE A 113 -2.13 4.55 0.68
N LEU A 114 -2.79 5.44 -0.07
CA LEU A 114 -3.52 6.56 0.51
C LEU A 114 -4.70 6.09 1.37
N SER A 115 -5.43 5.05 0.94
CA SER A 115 -6.52 4.47 1.74
C SER A 115 -6.01 3.94 3.08
N VAL A 116 -4.88 3.24 3.08
CA VAL A 116 -4.23 2.75 4.30
C VAL A 116 -3.79 3.92 5.18
N MET A 117 -3.18 4.96 4.61
CA MET A 117 -2.77 6.15 5.38
C MET A 117 -3.97 6.87 6.02
N ILE A 118 -5.08 7.03 5.31
CA ILE A 118 -6.31 7.64 5.85
C ILE A 118 -6.87 6.80 7.00
N TYR A 119 -6.91 5.47 6.86
CA TYR A 119 -7.35 4.57 7.92
C TYR A 119 -6.50 4.73 9.20
N PHE A 120 -5.17 4.70 9.07
CA PHE A 120 -4.28 4.90 10.21
C PHE A 120 -4.42 6.30 10.81
N TRP A 121 -4.62 7.33 9.98
CA TRP A 121 -4.86 8.68 10.46
C TRP A 121 -6.12 8.76 11.32
N ASN A 122 -7.24 8.21 10.86
CA ASN A 122 -8.49 8.18 11.62
C ASN A 122 -8.37 7.37 12.93
N LYS A 123 -7.45 6.41 12.99
CA LYS A 123 -7.11 5.66 14.21
C LYS A 123 -6.24 6.47 15.20
N ILE A 124 -5.38 7.35 14.70
CA ILE A 124 -4.44 8.16 15.49
C ILE A 124 -5.10 9.46 15.99
N ASP A 125 -5.96 10.08 15.18
CA ASP A 125 -6.70 11.30 15.50
C ASP A 125 -8.23 11.08 15.36
N PRO A 126 -8.84 10.28 16.25
CA PRO A 126 -10.26 9.96 16.19
C PRO A 126 -11.19 11.15 16.48
N GLU A 127 -10.67 12.22 17.11
CA GLU A 127 -11.43 13.44 17.42
C GLU A 127 -11.34 14.51 16.31
N GLU A 128 -10.66 14.22 15.19
CA GLU A 128 -10.50 15.09 14.02
C GLU A 128 -9.96 16.49 14.34
N GLN A 129 -9.14 16.63 15.38
CA GLN A 129 -8.66 17.94 15.84
C GLN A 129 -7.63 18.56 14.88
N ILE A 130 -6.90 17.73 14.12
CA ILE A 130 -5.83 18.19 13.21
C ILE A 130 -6.35 18.34 11.77
N LEU A 131 -7.26 17.47 11.34
CA LEU A 131 -7.92 17.49 10.02
C LEU A 131 -9.44 17.56 10.18
N THR A 132 -9.97 18.73 10.51
CA THR A 132 -11.41 18.98 10.63
C THR A 132 -12.18 18.66 9.35
N LYS A 133 -13.44 18.18 9.49
CA LYS A 133 -14.36 17.85 8.38
C LYS A 133 -14.44 18.93 7.30
N GLU A 134 -14.45 20.20 7.69
CA GLU A 134 -14.45 21.32 6.72
C GLU A 134 -13.24 21.31 5.78
N LYS A 135 -12.05 20.94 6.25
CA LYS A 135 -10.84 20.85 5.40
C LYS A 135 -10.88 19.63 4.48
N ARG A 136 -11.53 18.54 4.92
CA ARG A 136 -11.73 17.31 4.14
C ARG A 136 -12.77 17.50 3.03
N ASP A 137 -13.91 18.10 3.35
CA ASP A 137 -14.99 18.37 2.39
C ASP A 137 -14.63 19.44 1.35
N ALA A 138 -13.73 20.35 1.70
CA ALA A 138 -13.19 21.34 0.78
C ALA A 138 -12.15 20.76 -0.21
N SER A 139 -11.57 19.58 0.05
CA SER A 139 -10.61 18.94 -0.87
C SER A 139 -11.31 18.03 -1.87
N LEU A 140 -11.20 18.38 -3.15
CA LEU A 140 -11.74 17.58 -4.24
C LEU A 140 -11.05 16.21 -4.32
N SER A 141 -9.73 16.18 -4.08
CA SER A 141 -8.92 14.97 -4.13
C SER A 141 -9.26 14.03 -2.98
N PHE A 142 -9.45 14.58 -1.78
CA PHE A 142 -9.87 13.81 -0.60
C PHE A 142 -11.28 13.23 -0.80
N ARG A 143 -12.24 14.03 -1.26
CA ARG A 143 -13.61 13.55 -1.56
C ARG A 143 -13.64 12.47 -2.65
N PHE A 144 -12.80 12.59 -3.68
CA PHE A 144 -12.67 11.56 -4.71
C PHE A 144 -12.12 10.26 -4.11
N LEU A 145 -11.04 10.36 -3.32
CA LEU A 145 -10.48 9.23 -2.60
C LEU A 145 -11.50 8.58 -1.67
N GLU A 146 -12.16 9.35 -0.83
CA GLU A 146 -13.14 8.87 0.13
C GLU A 146 -14.31 8.15 -0.56
N ARG A 147 -14.86 8.72 -1.63
CA ARG A 147 -15.94 8.08 -2.41
C ARG A 147 -15.53 6.73 -2.97
N THR A 148 -14.34 6.64 -3.54
CA THR A 148 -13.83 5.39 -4.09
C THR A 148 -13.45 4.43 -2.95
N THR A 149 -12.92 4.92 -1.83
CA THR A 149 -12.57 4.12 -0.66
C THR A 149 -13.81 3.51 -0.02
N TYR A 150 -14.94 4.25 0.07
CA TYR A 150 -16.22 3.71 0.55
C TYR A 150 -16.78 2.59 -0.32
N GLN A 151 -16.56 2.62 -1.64
CA GLN A 151 -16.99 1.54 -2.53
C GLN A 151 -16.20 0.24 -2.31
N PHE A 152 -14.91 0.35 -1.96
CA PHE A 152 -14.05 -0.79 -1.65
C PHE A 152 -13.96 -1.11 -0.14
N TRP A 153 -14.64 -0.33 0.69
CA TRP A 153 -14.64 -0.44 2.15
C TRP A 153 -14.97 -1.83 2.68
N PRO A 154 -16.00 -2.56 2.18
CA PRO A 154 -16.29 -3.91 2.69
C PRO A 154 -15.14 -4.89 2.44
N ILE A 155 -14.57 -4.89 1.22
CA ILE A 155 -13.44 -5.76 0.86
C ILE A 155 -12.19 -5.42 1.68
N MET A 156 -11.98 -4.13 1.92
CA MET A 156 -10.83 -3.65 2.69
C MET A 156 -10.97 -3.97 4.17
N GLN A 157 -12.17 -3.83 4.76
CA GLN A 157 -12.44 -4.24 6.14
C GLN A 157 -12.24 -5.75 6.32
N GLU A 158 -12.74 -6.57 5.40
CA GLU A 158 -12.60 -8.03 5.47
C GLU A 158 -11.13 -8.47 5.37
N THR A 159 -10.37 -7.88 4.45
CA THR A 159 -8.93 -8.17 4.27
C THR A 159 -8.12 -7.70 5.48
N LEU A 160 -8.49 -6.57 6.10
CA LEU A 160 -7.81 -6.04 7.28
C LEU A 160 -8.19 -6.81 8.56
N GLN A 161 -9.47 -7.15 8.74
CA GLN A 161 -9.96 -7.89 9.92
C GLN A 161 -9.41 -9.31 9.95
N SER A 162 -9.44 -10.04 8.82
CA SER A 162 -8.84 -11.37 8.71
C SER A 162 -7.34 -11.34 9.05
N GLY A 163 -6.64 -10.28 8.62
CA GLY A 163 -5.24 -10.10 8.96
C GLY A 163 -4.99 -9.77 10.44
N ILE A 164 -5.85 -8.96 11.05
CA ILE A 164 -5.78 -8.59 12.48
C ILE A 164 -6.17 -9.77 13.39
N GLU A 165 -7.19 -10.55 13.03
CA GLU A 165 -7.59 -11.76 13.75
C GLU A 165 -6.48 -12.81 13.73
N SER A 166 -5.91 -13.05 12.55
CA SER A 166 -4.74 -13.94 12.40
C SER A 166 -3.56 -13.47 13.28
N ALA A 167 -3.35 -12.16 13.42
CA ALA A 167 -2.32 -11.60 14.29
C ALA A 167 -2.65 -11.72 15.79
N LYS A 168 -3.94 -11.62 16.16
CA LYS A 168 -4.40 -11.78 17.55
C LYS A 168 -4.31 -13.23 18.01
N GLU A 169 -4.78 -14.19 17.21
CA GLU A 169 -4.70 -15.63 17.53
C GLU A 169 -3.26 -16.07 17.76
N MET A 170 -2.32 -15.54 16.98
CA MET A 170 -0.90 -15.81 17.12
C MET A 170 -0.26 -15.12 18.34
N SER A 171 -0.87 -14.06 18.88
CA SER A 171 -0.45 -13.42 20.14
C SER A 171 -1.07 -14.03 21.40
N SER A 172 -2.19 -14.74 21.26
CA SER A 172 -2.87 -15.45 22.35
C SER A 172 -2.49 -16.93 22.46
N GLY A 173 -1.76 -17.46 21.48
CA GLY A 173 -1.22 -18.83 21.46
C GLY A 173 0.22 -18.95 21.99
N VAL A 174 0.75 -17.89 22.60
CA VAL A 174 2.02 -17.87 23.38
C VAL A 174 1.67 -17.78 24.86
#